data_AF-W1W2C6-F1
#
_entry.id   AF-W1W2C6-F1
#
_cell.length_a   1.000
_cell.length_b   1.000
_cell.length_c   1.000
_cell.angle_alpha   90.00
_cell.angle_beta   90.00
_cell.angle_gamma   90.00
#
_symmetry.space_group_name_H-M   'P 1'
#
loop_
_entity.id
_entity.type
_entity.pdbx_description
1 polymer ?
#
loop_
_entity_poly.entity_id
_entity_poly.type
_entity_poly.pdbx_seq_one_letter_code
_entity_poly.pdbx_strand_id
1 'polypeptide(L)'
;YDWDTLNREYERDIKKGMDIAVPENYFPNDDPKQRPIVRWRSVSTLLFTNWLNYYVYQETPYIIEQIQKMKFERDKNLGAYI
;
A
#
# COMPACT_ATOMS: atom_id res chain seq x y z
N TYR A 1 -4.78 2.51 -0.80
CA TYR A 1 -5.88 2.21 -1.74
C TYR A 1 -5.34 2.28 -3.14
N ASP A 2 -5.67 1.28 -3.97
CA ASP A 2 -5.36 1.29 -5.38
C ASP A 2 -6.29 2.20 -6.17
N TRP A 3 -5.90 2.49 -7.41
CA TRP A 3 -6.57 3.45 -8.29
C TRP A 3 -8.06 3.17 -8.50
N ASP A 4 -8.50 1.92 -8.41
CA ASP A 4 -9.86 1.44 -8.69
C ASP A 4 -10.68 1.14 -7.42
N THR A 5 -10.11 1.37 -6.23
CA THR A 5 -10.76 0.94 -4.98
C THR A 5 -12.09 1.66 -4.76
N LEU A 6 -12.10 3.00 -4.89
CA LEU A 6 -13.34 3.78 -4.76
C LEU A 6 -14.32 3.50 -5.90
N ASN A 7 -13.84 3.21 -7.11
CA ASN A 7 -14.72 2.79 -8.21
C ASN A 7 -15.45 1.49 -7.88
N ARG A 8 -14.73 0.48 -7.37
CA ARG A 8 -15.33 -0.80 -6.98
C ARG A 8 -16.33 -0.64 -5.85
N GLU A 9 -16.06 0.22 -4.88
CA GLU A 9 -16.99 0.55 -3.80
C GLU A 9 -18.25 1.24 -4.34
N TYR A 10 -18.09 2.25 -5.19
CA TYR A 10 -19.19 2.96 -5.83
C TYR A 10 -20.07 2.02 -6.66
N GLU A 11 -19.48 1.22 -7.55
CA GLU A 11 -20.22 0.24 -8.35
C GLU A 11 -20.95 -0.79 -7.48
N ARG A 12 -20.31 -1.27 -6.41
CA ARG A 12 -20.91 -2.24 -5.49
C ARG A 12 -22.17 -1.67 -4.85
N ASP A 13 -22.14 -0.42 -4.42
CA ASP A 13 -23.24 0.20 -3.67
C ASP A 13 -24.38 0.65 -4.60
N ILE A 14 -24.08 1.13 -5.80
CA ILE A 14 -25.08 1.33 -6.86
C ILE A 14 -25.78 0.01 -7.22
N LYS A 15 -25.04 -1.11 -7.34
CA LYS A 15 -25.64 -2.43 -7.61
C LYS A 15 -26.56 -2.92 -6.48
N LYS A 16 -26.39 -2.41 -5.25
CA LYS A 16 -27.28 -2.67 -4.12
C LYS A 16 -28.51 -1.76 -4.09
N GLY A 17 -28.63 -0.82 -5.03
CA GLY A 17 -29.72 0.17 -5.06
C GLY A 17 -29.60 1.23 -3.97
N MET A 18 -28.39 1.46 -3.44
CA MET A 18 -28.17 2.52 -2.45
C MET A 18 -28.14 3.89 -3.15
N ASP A 19 -28.72 4.89 -2.49
CA ASP A 19 -28.57 6.28 -2.90
C ASP A 19 -27.25 6.83 -2.36
N ILE A 20 -26.23 6.85 -3.21
CA ILE A 20 -24.87 7.32 -2.86
C ILE A 20 -24.38 8.31 -3.90
N ALA A 21 -23.62 9.31 -3.45
CA ALA A 21 -22.98 10.27 -4.34
C ALA A 21 -21.77 9.66 -5.04
N VAL A 22 -21.41 10.24 -6.20
CA VAL A 22 -20.14 9.94 -6.88
C VAL A 22 -18.98 10.35 -5.96
N PRO A 23 -17.90 9.55 -5.85
CA PRO A 23 -16.74 9.92 -5.05
C PRO A 23 -16.14 11.25 -5.51
N GLU A 24 -16.04 12.21 -4.58
CA GLU A 24 -15.56 13.56 -4.88
C GLU A 24 -14.12 13.57 -5.36
N ASN A 25 -13.83 14.41 -6.36
CA ASN A 25 -12.48 14.63 -6.88
C ASN A 25 -11.76 13.34 -7.35
N TYR A 26 -12.52 12.28 -7.65
CA TYR A 26 -11.98 10.98 -8.03
C TYR A 26 -12.07 10.77 -9.54
N PHE A 27 -13.24 11.00 -10.13
CA PHE A 27 -13.46 10.99 -11.57
C PHE A 27 -13.30 12.39 -12.17
N PRO A 28 -12.79 12.52 -13.41
CA PRO A 28 -12.86 13.79 -14.13
C PRO A 28 -14.31 14.21 -14.33
N ASN A 29 -14.64 15.46 -13.98
CA ASN A 29 -15.99 16.04 -14.10
C ASN A 29 -17.10 15.21 -13.43
N ASP A 30 -16.76 14.47 -12.37
CA ASP A 30 -17.67 13.57 -11.65
C ASP A 30 -18.36 12.51 -12.54
N ASP A 31 -17.71 12.11 -13.63
CA ASP A 31 -18.23 11.11 -14.57
C ASP A 31 -17.64 9.70 -14.30
N PRO A 32 -18.44 8.75 -13.74
CA PRO A 32 -17.96 7.41 -13.40
C PRO A 32 -17.57 6.55 -14.63
N LYS A 33 -17.89 6.98 -15.86
CA LYS A 33 -17.45 6.31 -17.08
C LYS A 33 -16.00 6.63 -17.44
N GLN A 34 -15.43 7.66 -16.83
CA GLN A 34 -14.06 8.07 -17.08
C GLN A 34 -13.09 7.37 -16.13
N ARG A 35 -11.81 7.33 -16.54
CA ARG A 35 -10.77 6.73 -15.72
C ARG A 35 -10.50 7.61 -14.49
N PRO A 36 -10.44 7.05 -13.26
CA PRO A 36 -10.12 7.81 -12.06
C PRO A 36 -8.75 8.48 -12.12
N ILE A 37 -8.63 9.66 -11.50
CA ILE A 37 -7.37 10.39 -11.33
C ILE A 37 -6.80 10.10 -9.95
N VAL A 38 -5.63 9.47 -9.89
CA VAL A 38 -4.95 9.15 -8.64
C VAL A 38 -4.12 10.33 -8.16
N ARG A 39 -4.60 11.04 -7.13
CA ARG A 39 -3.90 12.20 -6.53
C ARG A 39 -3.16 11.89 -5.22
N TRP A 40 -3.44 10.75 -4.58
CA TRP A 40 -2.93 10.42 -3.24
C TRP A 40 -1.67 9.55 -3.21
N ARG A 41 -1.25 8.98 -4.35
CA ARG A 41 -0.18 7.96 -4.39
C ARG A 41 1.16 8.48 -3.84
N SER A 42 1.58 9.68 -4.25
CA SER A 42 2.83 10.29 -3.81
C SER A 42 2.89 10.47 -2.29
N VAL A 43 1.82 11.05 -1.73
CA VAL A 43 1.68 11.28 -0.28
C VAL A 43 1.63 9.96 0.47
N SER A 44 0.96 8.94 -0.06
CA SER A 44 0.91 7.60 0.55
C SER A 44 2.30 6.98 0.63
N THR A 45 3.09 7.05 -0.45
CA THR A 45 4.48 6.57 -0.45
C THR A 45 5.31 7.31 0.60
N LEU A 46 5.24 8.64 0.63
CA LEU A 46 5.95 9.46 1.61
C LEU A 46 5.58 9.10 3.05
N LEU A 47 4.29 8.88 3.34
CA LEU A 47 3.81 8.49 4.65
C LEU A 47 4.48 7.19 5.14
N PHE A 48 4.42 6.13 4.33
CA PHE A 48 5.00 4.84 4.74
C PHE A 48 6.53 4.88 4.79
N THR A 49 7.19 5.57 3.85
CA THR A 49 8.64 5.74 3.87
C THR A 49 9.09 6.51 5.11
N ASN A 50 8.44 7.62 5.44
CA ASN A 50 8.78 8.41 6.63
C ASN A 50 8.49 7.64 7.91
N TRP A 51 7.36 6.94 7.97
CA TRP A 51 7.02 6.12 9.13
C TRP A 51 8.07 5.04 9.40
N LEU A 52 8.44 4.26 8.38
CA LEU A 52 9.47 3.23 8.53
C LEU A 52 10.83 3.84 8.92
N ASN A 53 11.26 4.90 8.25
CA ASN A 53 12.60 5.46 8.45
C ASN A 53 12.76 6.19 9.78
N TYR A 54 11.77 6.99 10.19
CA TYR A 54 11.91 7.90 11.33
C TYR A 54 11.27 7.36 12.60
N TYR A 55 10.25 6.51 12.51
CA TYR A 55 9.55 6.01 13.69
C TYR A 55 9.87 4.55 13.98
N VAL A 56 9.94 3.69 12.95
CA VAL A 56 10.26 2.27 13.19
C VAL A 56 11.77 2.05 13.33
N TYR A 57 12.56 2.46 12.34
CA TYR A 57 13.99 2.12 12.33
C TYR A 57 14.84 2.91 13.34
N GLN A 58 14.43 4.11 13.73
CA GLN A 58 15.14 4.85 14.77
C GLN A 58 14.87 4.27 16.16
N GLU A 59 13.69 3.69 16.40
CA GLU A 59 13.35 3.04 17.67
C GLU A 59 13.85 1.60 17.75
N THR A 60 13.88 0.87 16.62
CA THR A 60 14.39 -0.51 16.53
C THR A 60 15.39 -0.65 15.37
N PRO A 61 16.64 -0.16 15.51
CA PRO A 61 17.64 -0.25 14.46
C PRO A 61 18.00 -1.72 14.17
N TYR A 62 17.95 -2.11 12.90
CA TYR A 62 18.43 -3.42 12.47
C TYR A 62 19.94 -3.38 12.25
N ILE A 63 20.61 -4.45 12.69
CA ILE A 63 22.06 -4.62 12.49
C ILE A 63 22.23 -5.56 11.30
N ILE A 64 22.76 -5.05 10.18
CA ILE A 64 22.88 -5.79 8.92
C ILE A 64 23.69 -7.09 9.12
N GLU A 65 24.73 -7.02 9.95
CA GLU A 65 25.59 -8.14 10.31
C GLU A 65 24.80 -9.26 11.00
N GLN A 66 23.83 -8.90 11.85
CA GLN A 66 22.95 -9.87 12.51
C GLN A 66 22.00 -10.55 11.51
N ILE A 67 21.46 -9.79 10.56
CA ILE A 67 20.58 -10.34 9.51
C ILE A 67 21.35 -11.34 8.62
N GLN A 68 22.57 -11.00 8.22
CA GLN A 68 23.42 -11.90 7.43
C GLN A 68 23.77 -13.16 8.21
N LYS A 69 24.14 -13.03 9.49
CA LYS A 69 24.42 -14.16 10.37
C LYS A 69 23.20 -15.08 10.53
N MET A 70 22.01 -14.52 10.79
CA MET A 70 20.76 -15.30 10.90
C MET A 70 20.40 -16.02 9.61
N LYS A 71 20.60 -15.39 8.45
CA LYS A 71 20.39 -16.04 7.14
C LYS A 71 21.37 -17.20 6.94
N PHE A 72 22.66 -16.98 7.20
CA PHE A 72 23.69 -18.02 7.09
C PHE A 72 23.40 -19.22 8.00
N GLU A 73 23.05 -18.97 9.27
CA GLU A 73 22.69 -20.03 10.22
C GLU A 73 21.44 -20.80 9.80
N ARG A 74 20.40 -20.10 9.32
CA ARG A 74 19.19 -20.73 8.79
C ARG A 74 19.49 -21.61 7.58
N ASP A 75 20.25 -21.11 6.61
CA ASP A 75 20.51 -21.80 5.35
C ASP A 75 21.46 -23.01 5.57
N LYS A 76 22.40 -22.90 6.53
CA LYS A 76 23.20 -24.03 7.04
C LYS A 76 22.31 -25.12 7.66
N ASN A 77 21.34 -24.74 8.49
CA ASN A 77 20.44 -25.68 9.18
C ASN A 77 19.44 -26.36 8.22
N LEU A 78 19.11 -25.72 7.10
CA LEU A 78 18.25 -26.26 6.05
C LEU A 78 18.99 -27.13 5.02
N GLY A 79 20.31 -27.30 5.16
CA GLY A 79 21.11 -28.08 4.21
C GLY A 79 21.19 -27.47 2.81
N ALA A 80 20.91 -26.16 2.66
CA ALA A 80 20.92 -25.46 1.38
C ALA A 80 22.34 -25.09 0.88
N TYR A 81 23.37 -25.42 1.67
CA TYR A 81 24.78 -25.34 1.31
C TYR A 81 25.33 -26.78 1.11
N ILE A 82 25.05 -27.35 -0.06
CA ILE A 82 25.80 -28.46 -0.68
C ILE A 82 25.87 -28.19 -2.18
#